data_AF-M3I4R3-F1
#
_entry.id   AF-M3I4R3-F1
#
_cell.length_a   1.000
_cell.length_b   1.000
_cell.length_c   1.000
_cell.angle_alpha   90.00
_cell.angle_beta   90.00
_cell.angle_gamma   90.00
#
_symmetry.space_group_name_H-M   'P 1'
#
loop_
_entity.id
_entity.type
_entity.pdbx_description
1 polymer ?
#
loop_
_entity_poly.entity_id
_entity_poly.type
_entity_poly.pdbx_seq_one_letter_code
_entity_poly.pdbx_strand_id
1 'polypeptide(L)'
;MKPLNKTIAAATCGLLLAGCAAKEPTVITRTVYQEVKIPVVCIEEMPAKPKFKAGDLQSARELMAYFKTCEELLRGCVNGRAGN
;
A
#
# COMPACT_ATOMS: atom_id res chain seq x y z
N MET A 1 -24.19 0.77 -63.13
CA MET A 1 -24.33 0.10 -61.81
C MET A 1 -23.09 0.41 -60.94
N LYS A 2 -23.01 1.57 -60.25
CA LYS A 2 -21.84 1.94 -59.41
C LYS A 2 -22.09 2.76 -58.13
N PRO A 3 -23.30 3.28 -57.76
CA PRO A 3 -23.39 4.12 -56.55
C PRO A 3 -23.59 3.34 -55.24
N LEU A 4 -23.95 2.05 -55.29
CA LEU A 4 -24.36 1.29 -54.10
C LEU A 4 -23.19 0.96 -53.15
N ASN A 5 -21.94 0.87 -53.63
CA ASN A 5 -20.80 0.60 -52.73
C ASN A 5 -20.36 1.85 -51.94
N LYS A 6 -20.60 3.05 -52.50
CA LYS A 6 -20.05 4.31 -51.98
C LYS A 6 -20.90 4.82 -50.82
N THR A 7 -22.22 4.61 -50.89
CA THR A 7 -23.15 4.88 -49.80
C THR A 7 -23.01 3.89 -48.65
N ILE A 8 -22.78 2.61 -48.94
CA ILE A 8 -22.49 1.60 -47.90
C ILE A 8 -21.16 1.90 -47.20
N ALA A 9 -20.10 2.21 -47.96
CA ALA A 9 -18.79 2.55 -47.38
C ALA A 9 -18.87 3.82 -46.49
N ALA A 10 -19.61 4.84 -46.92
CA ALA A 10 -19.80 6.06 -46.13
C ALA A 10 -20.61 5.82 -44.85
N ALA A 11 -21.66 4.99 -44.91
CA ALA A 11 -22.47 4.64 -43.74
C ALA A 11 -21.66 3.82 -42.72
N THR A 12 -20.88 2.84 -43.17
CA THR A 12 -20.01 2.04 -42.30
C THR A 12 -18.92 2.90 -41.65
N CYS A 13 -18.35 3.86 -42.39
CA CYS A 13 -17.34 4.77 -41.84
C CYS A 13 -17.93 5.72 -40.77
N GLY A 14 -19.16 6.21 -40.97
CA GLY A 14 -19.85 7.06 -39.99
C GLY A 14 -20.19 6.33 -38.69
N LEU A 15 -20.61 5.06 -38.78
CA LEU A 15 -20.90 4.21 -37.61
C LEU A 15 -19.66 3.90 -36.76
N LEU A 16 -18.50 3.70 -37.41
CA LEU A 16 -17.23 3.45 -36.70
C LEU A 16 -16.70 4.69 -35.96
N LEU A 17 -16.92 5.89 -36.51
CA LEU A 17 -16.44 7.15 -35.92
C LEU A 17 -17.37 7.69 -34.83
N ALA A 18 -18.67 7.38 -34.88
CA ALA A 18 -19.63 7.75 -33.83
C ALA A 18 -19.28 7.14 -32.47
N GLY A 19 -18.71 5.92 -32.45
CA GLY A 19 -18.25 5.27 -31.22
C GLY A 19 -17.07 5.95 -30.52
N CYS A 20 -16.26 6.74 -31.25
CA CYS A 20 -15.14 7.48 -30.67
C CYS A 20 -15.56 8.85 -30.09
N ALA A 21 -16.60 9.47 -30.64
CA ALA A 21 -17.16 10.73 -30.12
C ALA A 21 -18.11 10.52 -28.92
N ALA A 22 -18.71 9.33 -28.81
CA ALA A 22 -19.55 8.93 -27.67
C ALA A 22 -18.73 8.58 -26.41
N LYS A 23 -17.39 8.57 -26.50
CA LYS A 23 -16.54 8.46 -25.32
C LYS A 23 -16.58 9.81 -24.63
N GLU A 24 -17.48 9.94 -23.65
CA GLU A 24 -17.52 11.06 -22.74
C GLU A 24 -16.08 11.37 -22.31
N PRO A 25 -15.63 12.64 -22.38
CA PRO A 25 -14.31 12.96 -21.89
C PRO A 25 -14.30 12.50 -20.44
N THR A 26 -13.40 11.57 -20.11
CA THR A 26 -13.08 11.23 -18.73
C THR A 26 -12.36 12.44 -18.14
N VAL A 27 -13.05 13.58 -18.08
CA VAL A 27 -12.75 14.68 -17.20
C VAL A 27 -12.72 14.02 -15.85
N ILE A 28 -11.55 14.02 -15.22
CA ILE A 28 -11.35 13.56 -13.85
C ILE A 28 -12.25 14.45 -12.98
N THR A 29 -13.52 14.09 -12.87
CA THR A 29 -14.58 14.83 -12.18
C THR A 29 -14.38 14.75 -10.67
N ARG A 30 -13.53 13.82 -10.24
CA ARG A 30 -13.06 13.65 -8.88
C ARG A 30 -11.62 13.18 -8.93
N THR A 31 -10.69 14.01 -8.46
CA THR A 31 -9.39 13.53 -8.01
C THR A 31 -9.66 12.64 -6.79
N VAL A 32 -9.70 11.33 -6.99
CA VAL A 32 -9.76 10.38 -5.86
C VAL A 32 -8.38 10.40 -5.24
N TYR A 33 -8.22 11.23 -4.21
CA TYR A 33 -7.02 11.20 -3.38
C TYR A 33 -7.01 9.88 -2.63
N GLN A 34 -6.08 8.99 -3.00
CA GLN A 34 -5.85 7.77 -2.26
C GLN A 34 -5.08 8.15 -0.99
N GLU A 35 -5.74 8.03 0.15
CA GLU A 35 -5.07 8.16 1.45
C GLU A 35 -4.10 6.98 1.63
N VAL A 36 -2.83 7.21 1.29
CA VAL A 36 -1.77 6.25 1.57
C VAL A 36 -1.42 6.40 3.05
N LYS A 37 -1.89 5.45 3.87
CA LYS A 37 -1.53 5.40 5.29
C LYS A 37 -0.05 5.07 5.42
N ILE A 38 0.73 6.07 5.80
CA ILE A 38 2.15 5.88 6.15
C ILE A 38 2.19 5.40 7.60
N PRO A 39 2.80 4.24 7.90
CA PRO A 39 2.93 3.79 9.27
C PRO A 39 3.80 4.78 10.05
N VAL A 40 3.26 5.32 11.14
CA VAL A 40 4.04 6.16 12.05
C VAL A 40 4.93 5.26 12.91
N VAL A 41 6.18 5.69 13.09
CA VAL A 41 7.12 5.01 13.98
C VAL A 41 6.60 5.16 15.40
N CYS A 42 6.46 4.03 16.07
CA CYS A 42 5.77 3.91 17.36
C CYS A 42 6.73 3.57 18.51
N ILE A 43 7.90 3.02 18.16
CA ILE A 43 9.02 2.80 19.07
C ILE A 43 10.19 3.55 18.44
N GLU A 44 10.72 4.55 19.12
CA GLU A 44 11.84 5.37 18.61
C GLU A 44 13.09 4.53 18.41
N GLU A 45 13.49 3.76 19.44
CA GLU A 45 14.63 2.86 19.38
C GLU A 45 14.35 1.57 20.15
N MET A 46 14.82 0.44 19.61
CA MET A 46 14.78 -0.84 20.31
C MET A 46 15.94 -0.92 21.31
N PRO A 47 15.74 -1.60 22.46
CA PRO A 47 16.81 -1.79 23.43
C PRO A 47 18.03 -2.51 22.80
N ALA A 48 19.21 -2.32 23.39
CA ALA A 48 20.42 -2.98 22.91
C ALA A 48 20.41 -4.47 23.27
N LYS A 49 20.61 -5.34 22.28
CA LYS A 49 20.63 -6.78 22.48
C LYS A 49 21.88 -7.23 23.25
N PRO A 50 21.75 -7.93 24.39
CA PRO A 50 22.89 -8.46 25.13
C PRO A 50 23.55 -9.64 24.38
N LYS A 51 24.84 -9.84 24.61
CA LYS A 51 25.61 -10.95 24.02
C LYS A 51 25.41 -12.23 24.81
N PHE A 52 25.02 -13.30 24.13
CA PHE A 52 24.96 -14.63 24.72
C PHE A 52 26.35 -15.26 24.84
N LYS A 53 26.62 -15.91 25.96
CA LYS A 53 27.85 -16.66 26.22
C LYS A 53 27.50 -18.10 26.59
N ALA A 54 27.98 -19.06 25.79
CA ALA A 54 27.78 -20.47 26.07
C ALA A 54 28.41 -20.86 27.41
N GLY A 55 27.66 -21.57 28.26
CA GLY A 55 28.08 -21.96 29.60
C GLY A 55 27.81 -20.91 30.70
N ASP A 56 27.34 -19.72 30.34
CA ASP A 56 26.93 -18.69 31.30
C ASP A 56 25.40 -18.55 31.33
N LEU A 57 24.80 -19.10 32.39
CA LEU A 57 23.35 -19.06 32.61
C LEU A 57 22.82 -17.63 32.82
N GLN A 58 23.64 -16.69 33.30
CA GLN A 58 23.21 -15.30 33.45
C GLN A 58 23.04 -14.64 32.08
N SER A 59 23.98 -14.85 31.16
CA SER A 59 23.84 -14.35 29.78
C SER A 59 22.58 -14.88 29.07
N ALA A 60 22.18 -16.12 29.37
CA ALA A 60 20.92 -16.69 28.87
C ALA A 60 19.70 -15.97 29.46
N ARG A 61 19.72 -15.70 30.77
CA ARG A 61 18.65 -15.00 31.48
C ARG A 61 18.49 -13.56 31.01
N GLU A 62 19.60 -12.85 30.85
CA GLU A 62 19.62 -11.47 30.33
C GLU A 62 19.05 -11.41 28.91
N LEU A 63 19.42 -12.38 28.06
CA LEU A 63 18.88 -12.47 26.71
C LEU A 63 17.36 -12.75 26.70
N MET A 64 16.87 -13.63 27.58
CA MET A 64 15.43 -13.87 27.72
C MET A 64 14.68 -12.62 28.21
N ALA A 65 15.24 -11.91 29.19
CA ALA A 65 14.65 -10.67 29.69
C ALA A 65 14.57 -9.61 28.59
N TYR A 66 15.64 -9.46 27.79
CA TYR A 66 15.67 -8.59 26.62
C TYR A 66 14.52 -8.86 25.65
N PHE A 67 14.29 -10.12 25.28
CA PHE A 67 13.20 -10.48 24.37
C PHE A 67 11.82 -10.19 24.97
N LYS A 68 11.62 -10.44 26.27
CA LYS A 68 10.39 -10.07 26.97
C LYS A 68 10.12 -8.57 26.90
N THR A 69 11.13 -7.74 27.13
CA THR A 69 11.00 -6.28 27.02
C THR A 69 10.66 -5.84 25.59
N CYS A 70 11.26 -6.48 24.58
CA CYS A 70 10.93 -6.19 23.18
C CYS A 70 9.46 -6.52 22.88
N GLU A 71 8.95 -7.66 23.35
CA GLU A 71 7.55 -8.04 23.19
C GLU A 71 6.59 -7.08 23.90
N GLU A 72 6.95 -6.60 25.09
CA GLU A 72 6.15 -5.62 25.84
C GLU A 72 6.09 -4.26 25.12
N LEU A 73 7.21 -3.78 24.57
CA LEU A 73 7.26 -2.56 23.75
C LEU A 73 6.40 -2.69 22.49
N LEU A 74 6.54 -3.81 21.76
CA LEU A 74 5.75 -4.09 20.56
C LEU A 74 4.25 -4.23 20.88
N ARG A 75 3.90 -4.83 22.02
CA ARG A 75 2.53 -4.91 22.51
C ARG A 75 1.97 -3.53 22.87
N GLY A 76 2.76 -2.67 23.51
CA GLY A 76 2.38 -1.29 23.80
C GLY A 76 2.06 -0.53 22.52
N CYS A 77 2.84 -0.78 21.47
CA CYS A 77 2.64 -0.17 20.18
C CYS A 77 1.31 -0.55 19.50
N VAL A 78 0.99 -1.85 19.45
CA VAL A 78 -0.28 -2.34 18.87
C VAL A 78 -1.49 -1.78 19.61
N ASN A 79 -1.38 -1.56 20.93
CA ASN A 79 -2.47 -1.06 21.77
C ASN A 79 -2.57 0.48 21.82
N GLY A 80 -1.73 1.21 21.06
CA GLY A 80 -1.71 2.68 21.08
C GLY A 80 -1.27 3.29 22.42
N ARG A 81 -0.50 2.55 23.21
CA ARG A 81 -0.07 2.91 24.59
C ARG A 81 1.43 3.16 24.75
N ALA A 82 2.23 2.97 23.71
CA ALA A 82 3.68 3.23 23.78
C ALA A 82 3.99 4.64 23.26
N GLY A 83 4.46 5.52 24.15
CA GLY A 83 4.85 6.90 23.83
C GLY A 83 4.13 7.97 24.65
N ASN A 84 4.36 7.99 25.96
CA ASN A 84 4.31 9.21 26.78
C ASN A 84 5.43 9.10 27.82
#